data_AF-A0A953D9Z0-F1
#
_entry.id   AF-A0A953D9Z0-F1
#
_cell.length_a   1.000
_cell.length_b   1.000
_cell.length_c   1.000
_cell.angle_alpha   90.00
_cell.angle_beta   90.00
_cell.angle_gamma   90.00
#
_symmetry.space_group_name_H-M   'P 1'
#
loop_
_entity.id
_entity.type
_entity.pdbx_description
1 polymer ?
#
loop_
_entity_poly.entity_id
_entity_poly.type
_entity_poly.pdbx_seq_one_letter_code
_entity_poly.pdbx_strand_id
1 'polypeptide(L)'
;MRLRHRILTAALAALLFHVGVHAQEVQAHGLAFERWVRDTFFDGYKPASYTQRWDIPADANKDHGGIPVNPKAVKFGTPVDLGDALRQYEINEPFLLVLGFWEQDGDDKRFVSIVAPRIAPEKWKELWGDVTYADLLKLDDLIKDPARPIEEIRKLALKAKASPPFTTAVIQVNPKIDARQRRLQCSIRFADVFKHLAPDATPRPPDGAVLWGVPFPGPIASKARAFPAKR
;
A
#
# COMPACT_ATOMS: atom_id res chain seq x y z
N MET A 1 52.10 22.11 3.73
CA MET A 1 51.11 21.48 2.80
C MET A 1 50.01 20.74 3.57
N ARG A 2 49.29 21.41 4.48
CA ARG A 2 48.25 20.81 5.36
C ARG A 2 46.95 21.63 5.29
N LEU A 3 46.37 21.77 4.09
CA LEU A 3 45.09 22.48 3.91
C LEU A 3 44.24 21.95 2.75
N ARG A 4 44.29 20.65 2.46
CA ARG A 4 43.49 20.03 1.37
C ARG A 4 42.72 18.77 1.76
N HIS A 5 42.66 18.40 3.04
CA HIS A 5 41.99 17.16 3.50
C HIS A 5 40.77 17.38 4.41
N ARG A 6 40.33 18.63 4.61
CA ARG A 6 39.12 18.93 5.41
C ARG A 6 37.87 19.29 4.60
N ILE A 7 37.97 19.37 3.27
CA ILE A 7 36.83 19.74 2.41
C ILE A 7 36.11 18.50 1.83
N LEU A 8 36.77 17.34 1.79
CA LEU A 8 36.19 16.11 1.21
C LEU A 8 35.30 15.30 2.17
N THR A 9 35.36 15.55 3.48
CA THR A 9 34.54 14.85 4.48
C THR A 9 33.16 15.48 4.72
N ALA A 10 32.96 16.76 4.37
CA ALA A 10 31.66 17.44 4.53
C ALA A 10 30.65 17.10 3.41
N ALA A 11 31.14 16.79 2.21
CA ALA A 11 30.27 16.49 1.05
C ALA A 11 29.61 15.10 1.11
N LEU A 12 30.23 14.13 1.81
CA LEU A 12 29.70 12.76 1.91
C LEU A 12 28.56 12.64 2.95
N ALA A 13 28.57 13.49 3.99
CA ALA A 13 27.48 13.53 4.97
C ALA A 13 26.21 14.16 4.37
N ALA A 14 26.33 15.21 3.55
CA ALA A 14 25.19 15.90 2.95
C ALA A 14 24.39 15.03 1.96
N LEU A 15 25.04 14.08 1.26
CA LEU A 15 24.36 13.15 0.36
C LEU A 15 23.54 12.08 1.09
N LEU A 16 23.95 11.68 2.30
CA LEU A 16 23.22 10.69 3.10
C LEU A 16 21.97 11.29 3.76
N PHE A 17 21.97 12.58 4.09
CA PHE A 17 20.78 13.27 4.59
C PHE A 17 19.70 13.47 3.52
N HIS A 18 20.06 13.73 2.25
CA HIS A 18 19.08 13.97 1.19
C HIS A 18 18.27 12.73 0.79
N VAL A 19 18.85 11.52 0.89
CA VAL A 19 18.14 10.27 0.56
C VAL A 19 17.14 9.89 1.66
N GLY A 20 17.47 10.14 2.93
CA GLY A 20 16.58 9.87 4.06
C GLY A 20 15.36 10.79 4.11
N VAL A 21 15.55 12.09 3.84
CA VAL A 21 14.47 13.10 3.83
C VAL A 21 13.46 12.81 2.70
N HIS A 22 13.93 12.44 1.51
CA HIS A 22 13.03 12.14 0.40
C HIS A 22 12.17 10.88 0.62
N ALA A 23 12.72 9.80 1.19
CA ALA A 23 11.93 8.61 1.49
C ALA A 23 10.87 8.88 2.58
N GLN A 24 11.23 9.70 3.57
CA GLN A 24 10.34 10.11 4.66
C GLN A 24 9.21 11.03 4.16
N GLU A 25 9.49 12.00 3.27
CA GLU A 25 8.46 12.83 2.62
C GLU A 25 7.52 12.02 1.72
N VAL A 26 8.05 11.01 1.01
CA VAL A 26 7.27 10.18 0.08
C VAL A 26 6.20 9.36 0.81
N GLN A 27 6.40 9.00 2.08
CA GLN A 27 5.46 8.23 2.90
C GLN A 27 4.71 9.05 3.96
N ALA A 28 5.09 10.32 4.18
CA ALA A 28 4.53 11.17 5.24
C ALA A 28 3.00 11.24 5.23
N HIS A 29 2.40 11.44 4.05
CA HIS A 29 0.94 11.50 3.90
C HIS A 29 0.23 10.19 4.25
N GLY A 30 0.81 9.04 3.92
CA GLY A 30 0.28 7.74 4.32
C GLY A 30 0.37 7.54 5.83
N LEU A 31 1.52 7.85 6.42
CA LEU A 31 1.72 7.79 7.86
C LEU A 31 0.79 8.73 8.64
N ALA A 32 0.51 9.93 8.10
CA ALA A 32 -0.41 10.87 8.73
C ALA A 32 -1.86 10.37 8.67
N PHE A 33 -2.27 9.79 7.54
CA PHE A 33 -3.58 9.16 7.41
C PHE A 33 -3.75 7.98 8.38
N GLU A 34 -2.80 7.05 8.38
CA GLU A 34 -2.81 5.91 9.31
C GLU A 34 -2.82 6.37 10.77
N ARG A 35 -2.01 7.39 11.11
CA ARG A 35 -1.99 7.97 12.45
C ARG A 35 -3.34 8.58 12.80
N TRP A 36 -3.92 9.40 11.92
CA TRP A 36 -5.24 9.99 12.16
C TRP A 36 -6.30 8.92 12.40
N VAL A 37 -6.30 7.84 11.60
CA VAL A 37 -7.21 6.71 11.81
C VAL A 37 -7.03 6.12 13.21
N ARG A 38 -5.79 5.82 13.63
CA ARG A 38 -5.50 5.24 14.95
C ARG A 38 -5.85 6.17 16.11
N ASP A 39 -5.45 7.44 16.01
CA ASP A 39 -5.62 8.44 17.07
C ASP A 39 -7.10 8.83 17.25
N THR A 40 -7.89 8.82 16.17
CA THR A 40 -9.29 9.25 16.21
C THR A 40 -10.25 8.12 16.58
N PHE A 41 -10.00 6.90 16.12
CA PHE A 41 -10.99 5.80 16.21
C PHE A 41 -10.52 4.57 16.98
N PHE A 42 -9.25 4.51 17.39
CA PHE A 42 -8.66 3.30 17.99
C PHE A 42 -7.75 3.63 19.18
N ASP A 43 -8.17 4.57 20.03
CA ASP A 43 -7.47 4.97 21.26
C ASP A 43 -5.98 5.31 21.07
N GLY A 44 -5.57 5.77 19.89
CA GLY A 44 -4.16 6.03 19.58
C GLY A 44 -3.29 4.78 19.56
N TYR A 45 -3.85 3.63 19.16
CA TYR A 45 -3.16 2.35 19.09
C TYR A 45 -1.77 2.48 18.44
N LYS A 46 -0.78 1.81 19.05
CA LYS A 46 0.60 1.78 18.55
C LYS A 46 0.96 0.35 18.17
N PRO A 47 1.28 0.08 16.89
CA PRO A 47 1.76 -1.22 16.44
C PRO A 47 2.93 -1.72 17.28
N ALA A 48 2.87 -2.97 17.74
CA ALA A 48 3.96 -3.59 18.50
C ALA A 48 5.18 -3.89 17.61
N SER A 49 4.93 -4.18 16.33
CA SER A 49 5.94 -4.38 15.31
C SER A 49 5.42 -3.97 13.93
N TYR A 50 6.31 -3.51 13.05
CA TYR A 50 5.97 -3.28 11.64
C TYR A 50 5.65 -4.58 10.87
N THR A 51 5.99 -5.75 11.43
CA THR A 51 5.72 -7.07 10.83
C THR A 51 4.42 -7.69 11.28
N GLN A 52 3.67 -7.06 12.20
CA GLN A 52 2.43 -7.62 12.71
C GLN A 52 1.40 -7.84 11.59
N ARG A 53 0.40 -8.69 11.86
CA ARG A 53 -0.59 -9.10 10.84
C ARG A 53 -1.45 -7.93 10.38
N TRP A 54 -1.92 -7.14 11.33
CA TRP A 54 -2.90 -6.08 11.12
C TRP A 54 -2.37 -4.76 11.65
N ASP A 55 -2.59 -3.68 10.92
CA ASP A 55 -2.17 -2.34 11.35
C ASP A 55 -2.87 -1.93 12.65
N ILE A 56 -4.13 -2.35 12.82
CA ILE A 56 -4.88 -2.31 14.07
C ILE A 56 -5.53 -3.69 14.27
N PRO A 57 -5.18 -4.44 15.33
CA PRO A 57 -5.78 -5.74 15.62
C PRO A 57 -7.21 -5.62 16.18
N ALA A 58 -7.94 -6.74 16.18
CA ALA A 58 -9.34 -6.82 16.59
C ALA A 58 -9.59 -6.33 18.03
N ASP A 59 -8.69 -6.65 18.96
CA ASP A 59 -8.74 -6.26 20.36
C ASP A 59 -8.57 -4.75 20.59
N ALA A 60 -7.91 -4.05 19.67
CA ALA A 60 -7.80 -2.60 19.66
C ALA A 60 -9.03 -1.91 19.03
N ASN A 61 -9.89 -2.65 18.30
CA ASN A 61 -11.09 -2.12 17.65
C ASN A 61 -12.35 -2.37 18.50
N LYS A 62 -12.61 -1.51 19.48
CA LYS A 62 -13.77 -1.66 20.39
C LYS A 62 -15.08 -1.20 19.77
N ASP A 63 -15.04 -0.15 18.96
CA ASP A 63 -16.25 0.58 18.52
C ASP A 63 -16.69 0.25 17.08
N HIS A 64 -15.86 -0.46 16.31
CA HIS A 64 -16.14 -0.82 14.92
C HIS A 64 -16.14 -2.33 14.70
N GLY A 65 -16.76 -3.05 15.64
CA GLY A 65 -17.16 -4.45 15.49
C GLY A 65 -16.15 -5.50 15.95
N GLY A 66 -15.07 -5.13 16.65
CA GLY A 66 -14.11 -6.10 17.17
C GLY A 66 -13.39 -6.90 16.09
N ILE A 67 -13.15 -6.29 14.93
CA ILE A 67 -12.46 -6.92 13.78
C ILE A 67 -11.19 -6.16 13.43
N PRO A 68 -10.18 -6.80 12.82
CA PRO A 68 -8.96 -6.13 12.45
C PRO A 68 -9.20 -5.01 11.42
N VAL A 69 -8.32 -4.00 11.41
CA VAL A 69 -8.42 -2.84 10.53
C VAL A 69 -7.10 -2.60 9.79
N ASN A 70 -7.20 -2.32 8.49
CA ASN A 70 -6.09 -2.04 7.61
C ASN A 70 -6.31 -0.69 6.90
N PRO A 71 -5.75 0.42 7.42
CA PRO A 71 -5.79 1.71 6.75
C PRO A 71 -4.79 1.77 5.59
N LYS A 72 -5.22 2.32 4.46
CA LYS A 72 -4.38 2.61 3.28
C LYS A 72 -4.64 4.02 2.79
N ALA A 73 -3.56 4.78 2.58
CA ALA A 73 -3.60 6.01 1.81
C ALA A 73 -3.22 5.74 0.35
N VAL A 74 -4.09 6.09 -0.59
CA VAL A 74 -3.97 5.73 -2.00
C VAL A 74 -4.22 6.96 -2.87
N LYS A 75 -3.50 7.10 -3.99
CA LYS A 75 -3.80 8.18 -4.92
C LYS A 75 -5.18 7.93 -5.56
N PHE A 76 -5.99 8.97 -5.67
CA PHE A 76 -7.31 8.88 -6.29
C PHE A 76 -7.19 8.37 -7.74
N GLY A 77 -8.02 7.40 -8.11
CA GLY A 77 -8.02 6.78 -9.43
C GLY A 77 -6.92 5.74 -9.69
N THR A 78 -6.02 5.46 -8.72
CA THR A 78 -4.97 4.44 -8.88
C THR A 78 -5.31 3.14 -8.13
N PRO A 79 -4.71 1.99 -8.52
CA PRO A 79 -4.86 0.76 -7.76
C PRO A 79 -4.49 0.91 -6.27
N VAL A 80 -5.19 0.16 -5.43
CA VAL A 80 -4.89 0.05 -3.99
C VAL A 80 -3.87 -1.07 -3.80
N ASP A 81 -2.68 -0.72 -3.34
CA ASP A 81 -1.65 -1.70 -2.98
C ASP A 81 -2.01 -2.39 -1.65
N LEU A 82 -2.03 -3.72 -1.65
CA LEU A 82 -2.47 -4.55 -0.51
C LEU A 82 -1.29 -5.15 0.27
N GLY A 83 -0.07 -5.07 -0.28
CA GLY A 83 1.12 -5.65 0.34
C GLY A 83 1.41 -7.05 -0.19
N ASP A 84 1.85 -7.96 0.69
CA ASP A 84 2.31 -9.31 0.33
C ASP A 84 1.15 -10.22 -0.10
N ALA A 85 1.26 -10.85 -1.27
CA ALA A 85 0.15 -11.61 -1.85
C ALA A 85 -0.17 -12.90 -1.08
N LEU A 86 0.83 -13.59 -0.54
CA LEU A 86 0.64 -14.82 0.24
C LEU A 86 -0.12 -14.50 1.54
N ARG A 87 0.32 -13.46 2.26
CA ARG A 87 -0.35 -13.01 3.49
C ARG A 87 -1.77 -12.53 3.25
N GLN A 88 -2.02 -11.87 2.11
CA GLN A 88 -3.37 -11.41 1.73
C GLN A 88 -4.27 -12.58 1.37
N TYR A 89 -3.75 -13.63 0.71
CA TYR A 89 -4.51 -14.84 0.38
C TYR A 89 -4.96 -15.61 1.63
N GLU A 90 -4.13 -15.63 2.67
CA GLU A 90 -4.38 -16.35 3.93
C GLU A 90 -5.40 -15.65 4.86
N ILE A 91 -5.94 -14.49 4.48
CA ILE A 91 -6.98 -13.82 5.27
C ILE A 91 -8.27 -14.64 5.20
N ASN A 92 -8.65 -15.19 6.35
CA ASN A 92 -9.82 -16.03 6.54
C ASN A 92 -10.72 -15.52 7.68
N GLU A 93 -10.57 -14.24 8.04
CA GLU A 93 -11.36 -13.54 9.07
C GLU A 93 -11.91 -12.23 8.49
N PRO A 94 -13.05 -11.72 8.98
CA PRO A 94 -13.57 -10.43 8.56
C PRO A 94 -12.64 -9.29 8.99
N PHE A 95 -12.53 -8.24 8.20
CA PHE A 95 -11.73 -7.06 8.52
C PHE A 95 -12.29 -5.77 7.91
N LEU A 96 -11.85 -4.63 8.41
CA LEU A 96 -12.12 -3.31 7.84
C LEU A 96 -10.94 -2.90 6.96
N LEU A 97 -11.22 -2.55 5.71
CA LEU A 97 -10.24 -1.93 4.81
C LEU A 97 -10.54 -0.43 4.72
N VAL A 98 -9.80 0.39 5.47
CA VAL A 98 -10.02 1.84 5.52
C VAL A 98 -9.19 2.52 4.44
N LEU A 99 -9.82 2.97 3.36
CA LEU A 99 -9.16 3.53 2.19
C LEU A 99 -9.35 5.05 2.16
N GLY A 100 -8.27 5.80 2.33
CA GLY A 100 -8.24 7.23 2.08
C GLY A 100 -7.65 7.53 0.71
N PHE A 101 -8.42 8.17 -0.16
CA PHE A 101 -7.99 8.56 -1.50
C PHE A 101 -7.56 10.02 -1.53
N TRP A 102 -6.33 10.28 -1.99
CA TRP A 102 -5.77 11.63 -2.08
C TRP A 102 -5.46 12.07 -3.51
N GLU A 103 -5.51 13.38 -3.74
CA GLU A 103 -5.06 14.05 -4.95
C GLU A 103 -3.87 14.96 -4.64
N GLN A 104 -2.98 15.12 -5.63
CA GLN A 104 -1.95 16.14 -5.56
C GLN A 104 -2.59 17.49 -5.91
N ASP A 105 -2.49 18.46 -5.02
CA ASP A 105 -2.92 19.85 -5.21
C ASP A 105 -1.75 20.77 -4.90
N GLY A 106 -1.07 21.25 -5.95
CA GLY A 106 0.19 21.97 -5.80
C GLY A 106 1.23 21.17 -5.02
N ASP A 107 1.74 21.76 -3.94
CA ASP A 107 2.71 21.16 -3.03
C ASP A 107 2.07 20.30 -1.91
N ASP A 108 0.75 20.14 -1.95
CA ASP A 108 -0.01 19.41 -0.95
C ASP A 108 -0.69 18.15 -1.50
N LYS A 109 -1.02 17.24 -0.59
CA LYS A 109 -1.90 16.10 -0.85
C LYS A 109 -3.19 16.26 -0.09
N ARG A 110 -4.30 16.41 -0.82
CA ARG A 110 -5.64 16.53 -0.26
C ARG A 110 -6.37 15.19 -0.34
N PHE A 111 -6.85 14.68 0.78
CA PHE A 111 -7.79 13.55 0.77
C PHE A 111 -9.14 14.02 0.25
N VAL A 112 -9.68 13.33 -0.74
CA VAL A 112 -10.93 13.69 -1.45
C VAL A 112 -12.05 12.67 -1.26
N SER A 113 -11.73 11.50 -0.70
CA SER A 113 -12.68 10.43 -0.41
C SER A 113 -12.09 9.49 0.63
N ILE A 114 -12.93 9.02 1.55
CA ILE A 114 -12.58 7.92 2.45
C ILE A 114 -13.73 6.92 2.43
N VAL A 115 -13.39 5.63 2.30
CA VAL A 115 -14.35 4.53 2.43
C VAL A 115 -13.80 3.48 3.39
N ALA A 116 -14.67 2.82 4.15
CA ALA A 116 -14.28 1.79 5.10
C ALA A 116 -15.15 0.54 4.98
N PRO A 117 -15.12 -0.16 3.83
CA PRO A 117 -15.86 -1.41 3.68
C PRO A 117 -15.44 -2.45 4.72
N ARG A 118 -16.44 -3.11 5.30
CA ARG A 118 -16.27 -4.36 6.02
C ARG A 118 -16.20 -5.49 4.99
N ILE A 119 -15.11 -6.24 5.02
CA ILE A 119 -14.85 -7.32 4.08
C ILE A 119 -15.09 -8.64 4.80
N ALA A 120 -16.03 -9.44 4.29
CA ALA A 120 -16.23 -10.82 4.71
C ALA A 120 -15.18 -11.73 4.07
N PRO A 121 -14.71 -12.79 4.75
CA PRO A 121 -13.68 -13.68 4.21
C PRO A 121 -14.10 -14.37 2.91
N GLU A 122 -15.39 -14.68 2.73
CA GLU A 122 -15.93 -15.27 1.50
C GLU A 122 -15.79 -14.30 0.32
N LYS A 123 -16.15 -13.01 0.54
CA LYS A 123 -15.99 -11.97 -0.46
C LYS A 123 -14.51 -11.77 -0.80
N TRP A 124 -13.62 -11.77 0.20
CA TRP A 124 -12.19 -11.65 -0.03
C TRP A 124 -11.63 -12.79 -0.88
N LYS A 125 -12.04 -14.03 -0.58
CA LYS A 125 -11.68 -15.23 -1.35
C LYS A 125 -12.18 -15.16 -2.79
N GLU A 126 -13.41 -14.69 -3.02
CA GLU A 126 -13.98 -14.51 -4.37
C GLU A 126 -13.11 -13.62 -5.26
N LEU A 127 -12.45 -12.59 -4.70
CA LEU A 127 -11.62 -11.68 -5.49
C LEU A 127 -10.33 -12.32 -6.03
N TRP A 128 -9.91 -13.44 -5.45
CA TRP A 128 -8.80 -14.24 -5.98
C TRP A 128 -9.22 -15.14 -7.15
N GLY A 129 -10.52 -15.32 -7.39
CA GLY A 129 -11.02 -16.19 -8.45
C GLY A 129 -10.46 -17.62 -8.34
N ASP A 130 -9.94 -18.13 -9.45
CA ASP A 130 -9.35 -19.47 -9.52
C ASP A 130 -7.88 -19.52 -9.06
N VAL A 131 -7.31 -18.41 -8.58
CA VAL A 131 -5.93 -18.40 -8.05
C VAL A 131 -5.85 -19.25 -6.79
N THR A 132 -4.92 -20.21 -6.79
CA THR A 132 -4.63 -21.04 -5.62
C THR A 132 -3.42 -20.52 -4.86
N TYR A 133 -3.27 -20.93 -3.60
CA TYR A 133 -2.04 -20.68 -2.84
C TYR A 133 -0.81 -21.26 -3.53
N ALA A 134 -0.94 -22.42 -4.17
CA ALA A 134 0.15 -23.07 -4.90
C ALA A 134 0.61 -22.25 -6.12
N ASP A 135 -0.32 -21.57 -6.81
CA ASP A 135 0.02 -20.66 -7.91
C ASP A 135 0.83 -19.46 -7.39
N LEU A 136 0.42 -18.88 -6.26
CA LEU A 136 1.13 -17.77 -5.61
C LEU A 136 2.52 -18.20 -5.16
N LEU A 137 2.64 -19.36 -4.50
CA LEU A 137 3.92 -19.89 -4.03
C LEU A 137 4.87 -20.14 -5.19
N LYS A 138 4.39 -20.76 -6.28
CA LYS A 138 5.19 -20.98 -7.49
C LYS A 138 5.74 -19.68 -8.07
N LEU A 139 4.93 -18.63 -8.09
CA LEU A 139 5.38 -17.32 -8.57
C LEU A 139 6.34 -16.65 -7.58
N ASP A 140 6.09 -16.76 -6.28
CA ASP A 140 6.96 -16.22 -5.23
C ASP A 140 8.35 -16.89 -5.22
N ASP A 141 8.40 -18.21 -5.39
CA ASP A 141 9.64 -18.97 -5.51
C ASP A 141 10.43 -18.55 -6.77
N LEU A 142 9.74 -18.43 -7.91
CA LEU A 142 10.35 -17.96 -9.16
C LEU A 142 11.02 -16.58 -8.99
N ILE A 143 10.36 -15.64 -8.31
CA ILE A 143 10.93 -14.28 -8.15
C ILE A 143 12.06 -14.22 -7.14
N LYS A 144 12.12 -15.20 -6.22
CA LYS A 144 13.16 -15.31 -5.18
C LYS A 144 14.35 -16.16 -5.64
N ASP A 145 14.25 -16.91 -6.74
CA ASP A 145 15.31 -17.76 -7.29
C ASP A 145 16.65 -17.01 -7.45
N PRO A 146 17.68 -17.29 -6.63
CA PRO A 146 18.95 -16.59 -6.69
C PRO A 146 19.84 -17.09 -7.85
N ALA A 147 19.53 -18.24 -8.44
CA ALA A 147 20.34 -18.85 -9.49
C ALA A 147 20.13 -18.18 -10.85
N ARG A 148 19.04 -17.44 -11.03
CA ARG A 148 18.68 -16.78 -12.30
C ARG A 148 19.04 -15.29 -12.33
N PRO A 149 19.48 -14.77 -13.48
CA PRO A 149 19.62 -13.33 -13.69
C PRO A 149 18.28 -12.59 -13.52
N ILE A 150 18.33 -11.37 -12.95
CA ILE A 150 17.14 -10.54 -12.67
C ILE A 150 16.26 -10.32 -13.91
N GLU A 151 16.87 -10.08 -15.08
CA GLU A 151 16.11 -9.82 -16.31
C GLU A 151 15.35 -11.06 -16.80
N GLU A 152 15.92 -12.25 -16.60
CA GLU A 152 15.24 -13.51 -16.90
C GLU A 152 14.04 -13.70 -15.96
N ILE A 153 14.25 -13.50 -14.66
CA ILE A 153 13.19 -13.57 -13.65
C ILE A 153 12.04 -12.61 -14.00
N ARG A 154 12.35 -11.36 -14.36
CA ARG A 154 11.34 -10.38 -14.77
C ARG A 154 10.52 -10.87 -15.96
N LYS A 155 11.16 -11.39 -17.01
CA LYS A 155 10.48 -11.92 -18.20
C LYS A 155 9.56 -13.08 -17.83
N LEU A 156 10.02 -14.01 -17.01
CA LEU A 156 9.24 -15.17 -16.57
C LEU A 156 8.06 -14.76 -15.68
N ALA A 157 8.28 -13.86 -14.73
CA ALA A 157 7.24 -13.35 -13.84
C ALA A 157 6.17 -12.56 -14.62
N LEU A 158 6.57 -11.73 -15.59
CA LEU A 158 5.64 -11.03 -16.49
C LEU A 158 4.80 -12.02 -17.29
N LYS A 159 5.41 -13.07 -17.84
CA LYS A 159 4.69 -14.13 -18.57
C LYS A 159 3.71 -14.87 -17.66
N ALA A 160 4.12 -15.20 -16.44
CA ALA A 160 3.29 -15.89 -15.45
C ALA A 160 2.05 -15.05 -15.10
N LYS A 161 2.22 -13.77 -14.70
CA LYS A 161 1.07 -12.91 -14.34
C LYS A 161 0.15 -12.57 -15.51
N ALA A 162 0.62 -12.72 -16.75
CA ALA A 162 -0.17 -12.51 -17.97
C ALA A 162 -0.92 -13.76 -18.44
N SER A 163 -0.95 -14.82 -17.63
CA SER A 163 -1.64 -16.08 -17.92
C SER A 163 -2.66 -16.43 -16.82
N PRO A 164 -3.69 -17.25 -17.11
CA PRO A 164 -4.54 -17.83 -16.08
C PRO A 164 -3.74 -18.63 -15.03
N PRO A 165 -4.18 -18.64 -13.75
CA PRO A 165 -5.41 -18.02 -13.25
C PRO A 165 -5.30 -16.51 -13.01
N PHE A 166 -4.09 -15.92 -13.00
CA PHE A 166 -3.87 -14.53 -12.60
C PHE A 166 -4.60 -13.48 -13.44
N THR A 167 -4.85 -13.74 -14.73
CA THR A 167 -5.59 -12.81 -15.60
C THR A 167 -7.09 -12.78 -15.34
N THR A 168 -7.62 -13.74 -14.59
CA THR A 168 -9.05 -13.88 -14.31
C THR A 168 -9.44 -13.34 -12.92
N ALA A 169 -8.46 -13.16 -12.03
CA ALA A 169 -8.66 -12.64 -10.68
C ALA A 169 -8.92 -11.13 -10.67
N VAL A 170 -9.70 -10.67 -9.68
CA VAL A 170 -9.88 -9.24 -9.40
C VAL A 170 -8.65 -8.68 -8.68
N ILE A 171 -8.11 -9.44 -7.71
CA ILE A 171 -6.83 -9.10 -7.09
C ILE A 171 -5.71 -9.43 -8.08
N GLN A 172 -4.89 -8.43 -8.35
CA GLN A 172 -3.79 -8.52 -9.31
C GLN A 172 -2.46 -8.73 -8.59
N VAL A 173 -1.66 -9.68 -9.08
CA VAL A 173 -0.28 -9.89 -8.60
C VAL A 173 0.70 -8.91 -9.25
N ASN A 174 1.56 -8.33 -8.41
CA ASN A 174 2.55 -7.32 -8.75
C ASN A 174 3.94 -7.75 -8.23
N PRO A 175 4.63 -8.64 -8.96
CA PRO A 175 6.02 -8.98 -8.66
C PRO A 175 6.90 -7.73 -8.62
N LYS A 176 7.54 -7.47 -7.47
CA LYS A 176 8.54 -6.41 -7.32
C LYS A 176 9.92 -7.05 -7.38
N ILE A 177 10.63 -6.80 -8.48
CA ILE A 177 11.91 -7.44 -8.81
C ILE A 177 12.93 -6.37 -9.17
N ASP A 178 13.81 -6.04 -8.23
CA ASP A 178 14.95 -5.16 -8.42
C ASP A 178 16.19 -5.72 -7.69
N ALA A 179 17.32 -5.00 -7.74
CA ALA A 179 18.57 -5.44 -7.13
C ALA A 179 18.51 -5.59 -5.60
N ARG A 180 17.52 -4.96 -4.95
CA ARG A 180 17.34 -4.93 -3.48
C ARG A 180 16.09 -5.66 -3.02
N GLN A 181 15.08 -5.81 -3.89
CA GLN A 181 13.76 -6.30 -3.52
C GLN A 181 13.28 -7.38 -4.48
N ARG A 182 12.88 -8.52 -3.91
CA ARG A 182 12.22 -9.64 -4.58
C ARG A 182 11.01 -10.04 -3.73
N ARG A 183 9.84 -9.51 -4.06
CA ARG A 183 8.61 -9.70 -3.27
C ARG A 183 7.40 -9.84 -4.17
N LEU A 184 6.50 -10.78 -3.85
CA LEU A 184 5.23 -10.93 -4.54
C LEU A 184 4.20 -10.04 -3.86
N GLN A 185 3.92 -8.89 -4.45
CA GLN A 185 2.88 -7.98 -3.94
C GLN A 185 1.56 -8.18 -4.67
N CYS A 186 0.46 -7.64 -4.15
CA CYS A 186 -0.82 -7.60 -4.86
C CYS A 186 -1.53 -6.26 -4.70
N SER A 187 -2.51 -6.02 -5.58
CA SER A 187 -3.34 -4.81 -5.59
C SER A 187 -4.77 -5.11 -6.05
N ILE A 188 -5.69 -4.20 -5.78
CA ILE A 188 -7.02 -4.15 -6.41
C ILE A 188 -7.16 -2.86 -7.23
N ARG A 189 -7.78 -2.92 -8.42
CA ARG A 189 -7.98 -1.74 -9.25
C ARG A 189 -8.96 -0.77 -8.57
N PHE A 190 -8.78 0.52 -8.78
CA PHE A 190 -9.65 1.56 -8.20
C PHE A 190 -11.14 1.28 -8.45
N ALA A 191 -11.52 1.01 -9.71
CA ALA A 191 -12.91 0.72 -10.06
C ALA A 191 -13.44 -0.56 -9.39
N ASP A 192 -12.58 -1.57 -9.16
CA ASP A 192 -12.99 -2.82 -8.53
C ASP A 192 -13.26 -2.66 -7.03
N VAL A 193 -12.63 -1.68 -6.36
CA VAL A 193 -12.98 -1.33 -4.97
C VAL A 193 -14.46 -0.96 -4.89
N PHE A 194 -14.90 -0.02 -5.72
CA PHE A 194 -16.29 0.44 -5.70
C PHE A 194 -17.24 -0.56 -6.33
N LYS A 195 -16.78 -1.45 -7.21
CA LYS A 195 -17.62 -2.51 -7.76
C LYS A 195 -17.85 -3.66 -6.78
N HIS A 196 -16.82 -4.08 -6.05
CA HIS A 196 -16.84 -5.34 -5.31
C HIS A 196 -16.78 -5.19 -3.78
N LEU A 197 -16.16 -4.12 -3.27
CA LEU A 197 -15.95 -3.93 -1.84
C LEU A 197 -16.85 -2.86 -1.25
N ALA A 198 -17.15 -1.80 -2.00
CA ALA A 198 -17.96 -0.67 -1.56
C ALA A 198 -18.98 -0.22 -2.65
N PRO A 199 -19.92 -1.10 -3.06
CA PRO A 199 -20.90 -0.81 -4.13
C PRO A 199 -21.82 0.37 -3.83
N ASP A 200 -22.11 0.62 -2.56
CA ASP A 200 -22.98 1.73 -2.14
C ASP A 200 -22.21 3.04 -1.91
N ALA A 201 -20.88 3.03 -2.06
CA ALA A 201 -20.06 4.21 -1.86
C ALA A 201 -19.85 4.96 -3.18
N THR A 202 -20.02 6.28 -3.12
CA THR A 202 -19.63 7.16 -4.23
C THR A 202 -18.11 7.37 -4.22
N PRO A 203 -17.39 7.15 -5.33
CA PRO A 203 -15.94 7.33 -5.36
C PRO A 203 -15.46 8.70 -4.90
N ARG A 204 -16.20 9.75 -5.24
CA ARG A 204 -15.99 11.13 -4.77
C ARG A 204 -17.29 11.62 -4.13
N PRO A 205 -17.49 11.41 -2.82
CA PRO A 205 -18.69 11.88 -2.14
C PRO A 205 -18.67 13.41 -2.04
N PRO A 206 -19.86 14.07 -2.02
CA PRO A 206 -19.95 15.53 -1.91
C PRO A 206 -19.40 16.07 -0.59
N ASP A 207 -19.53 15.31 0.50
CA ASP A 207 -19.04 15.67 1.83
C ASP A 207 -17.51 15.54 1.99
N GLY A 208 -16.81 15.07 0.94
CA GLY A 208 -15.36 14.94 0.90
C GLY A 208 -14.81 13.76 1.71
N ALA A 209 -13.61 13.93 2.27
CA ALA A 209 -12.91 12.87 3.00
C ALA A 209 -13.38 12.79 4.46
N VAL A 210 -14.46 12.04 4.69
CA VAL A 210 -15.05 11.80 6.01
C VAL A 210 -15.00 10.30 6.35
N LEU A 211 -14.55 9.95 7.56
CA LEU A 211 -14.63 8.59 8.09
C LEU A 211 -15.54 8.60 9.32
N TRP A 212 -16.63 7.80 9.28
CA TRP A 212 -17.57 7.66 10.40
C TRP A 212 -18.02 8.99 11.03
N GLY A 213 -18.29 9.99 10.18
CA GLY A 213 -18.76 11.31 10.59
C GLY A 213 -17.66 12.31 10.97
N VAL A 214 -16.39 11.90 11.01
CA VAL A 214 -15.26 12.78 11.32
C VAL A 214 -14.49 13.13 10.04
N PRO A 215 -14.36 14.42 9.69
CA PRO A 215 -13.59 14.84 8.52
C PRO A 215 -12.08 14.64 8.74
N PHE A 216 -11.36 14.31 7.67
CA PHE A 216 -9.90 14.28 7.69
C PHE A 216 -9.34 15.71 7.85
N PRO A 217 -8.40 15.97 8.79
CA PRO A 217 -7.91 17.31 9.09
C PRO A 217 -6.93 17.80 8.01
N GLY A 218 -7.47 18.26 6.89
CA GLY A 218 -6.80 19.13 5.93
C GLY A 218 -5.92 18.45 4.88
N PRO A 219 -5.32 19.26 3.98
CA PRO A 219 -4.29 18.80 3.08
C PRO A 219 -2.96 18.58 3.82
N ILE A 220 -2.14 17.66 3.32
CA ILE A 220 -0.83 17.33 3.88
C ILE A 220 0.25 17.88 2.96
N ALA A 221 1.11 18.75 3.48
CA ALA A 221 2.28 19.24 2.76
C ALA A 221 3.16 18.07 2.28
N SER A 222 3.22 17.88 0.96
CA SER A 222 3.96 16.79 0.32
C SER A 222 4.09 17.07 -1.17
N LYS A 223 5.28 17.54 -1.59
CA LYS A 223 5.56 17.90 -2.98
C LYS A 223 5.43 16.71 -3.93
N ALA A 224 5.03 17.01 -5.17
CA ALA A 224 4.98 16.01 -6.22
C ALA A 224 6.38 15.42 -6.51
N ARG A 225 6.43 14.13 -6.84
CA ARG A 225 7.67 13.49 -7.27
C ARG A 225 8.11 14.05 -8.64
N ALA A 226 9.32 14.59 -8.71
CA ALA A 226 10.02 14.80 -9.96
C ALA A 226 10.66 13.47 -10.41
N PHE A 227 10.22 12.92 -11.53
CA PHE A 227 10.95 11.83 -12.17
C PHE A 227 11.99 12.43 -13.11
N PRO A 228 13.29 12.03 -13.04
CA PRO A 228 14.22 12.40 -14.08
C PRO A 228 13.68 11.89 -15.41
N ALA A 229 13.67 12.74 -16.43
CA ALA A 229 13.29 12.35 -17.78
C ALA A 229 14.10 11.11 -18.17
N LYS A 230 13.41 10.07 -18.67
CA LYS A 230 14.07 8.89 -19.21
C LYS A 230 15.05 9.35 -20.29
N ARG A 231 16.35 9.15 -20.05
CA ARG A 231 17.35 9.20 -21.12
C ARG A 231 17.30 7.91 -21.91
#